data_AF-A0A8J2VIZ8-F1
#
_entry.id   AF-A0A8J2VIZ8-F1
#
_cell.length_a   1.000
_cell.length_b   1.000
_cell.length_c   1.000
_cell.angle_alpha   90.00
_cell.angle_beta   90.00
_cell.angle_gamma   90.00
#
_symmetry.space_group_name_H-M   'P 1'
#
loop_
_entity.id
_entity.type
_entity.pdbx_description
1 polymer ?
#
loop_
_entity_poly.entity_id
_entity_poly.type
_entity_poly.pdbx_seq_one_letter_code
_entity_poly.pdbx_strand_id
1 'polypeptide(L)'
;MKPYNRPGLSDPEELSPAVDQSEVDRAVHLWKGIKTALYPILSEPEPVKLWETTRSKIWSLYKACGFPYGATKEGLWQWLFKQNEIISAVRSDQENRQWYVALTHLHQQLSTCSEKS
;
A
#
# COMPACT_ATOMS: atom_id res chain seq x y z
N MET A 1 11.60 -47.97 38.80
CA MET A 1 11.24 -46.64 38.24
C MET A 1 10.97 -46.82 36.74
N LYS A 2 9.77 -46.51 36.26
CA LYS A 2 9.46 -46.52 34.82
C LYS A 2 9.92 -45.19 34.20
N PRO A 3 10.57 -45.19 33.03
CA PRO A 3 10.79 -43.96 32.29
C PRO A 3 9.45 -43.49 31.70
N TYR A 4 9.12 -42.23 31.92
CA TYR A 4 7.97 -41.57 31.28
C TYR A 4 8.30 -41.36 29.79
N ASN A 5 7.69 -42.18 28.93
CA ASN A 5 7.44 -41.81 27.55
C ASN A 5 6.39 -40.69 27.54
N ARG A 6 6.76 -39.47 27.12
CA ARG A 6 5.79 -38.50 26.60
C ARG A 6 5.71 -38.70 25.09
N PRO A 7 4.60 -39.24 24.55
CA PRO A 7 4.31 -39.12 23.13
C PRO A 7 3.78 -37.71 22.87
N GLY A 8 4.24 -37.09 21.77
CA GLY A 8 3.62 -35.90 21.21
C GLY A 8 4.08 -34.58 21.81
N LEU A 9 5.16 -34.05 21.26
CA LEU A 9 5.32 -32.61 21.02
C LEU A 9 5.81 -32.46 19.57
N SER A 10 4.91 -32.80 18.65
CA SER A 10 4.66 -31.92 17.50
C SER A 10 4.10 -30.65 18.13
N ASP A 11 4.65 -29.45 17.95
CA ASP A 11 5.03 -28.83 16.69
C ASP A 11 6.22 -27.87 16.89
N PRO A 12 7.27 -27.91 16.06
CA PRO A 12 8.06 -26.73 15.79
C PRO A 12 7.37 -25.91 14.69
N GLU A 13 7.33 -24.60 14.92
CA GLU A 13 6.99 -23.55 13.95
C GLU A 13 5.50 -23.44 13.60
N GLU A 14 4.82 -22.58 14.35
CA GLU A 14 3.85 -21.66 13.78
C GLU A 14 4.53 -20.97 12.59
N LEU A 15 4.42 -21.59 11.41
CA LEU A 15 4.90 -21.05 10.14
C LEU A 15 4.11 -19.76 9.92
N SER A 16 4.66 -18.65 10.39
CA SER A 16 4.31 -17.33 9.86
C SER A 16 4.36 -17.47 8.35
N PRO A 17 3.27 -17.15 7.62
CA PRO A 17 3.24 -17.36 6.19
C PRO A 17 4.46 -16.65 5.62
N ALA A 18 5.37 -17.42 5.01
CA ALA A 18 6.55 -16.87 4.38
C ALA A 18 6.04 -15.85 3.37
N VAL A 19 6.22 -14.57 3.68
CA VAL A 19 5.84 -13.49 2.78
C VAL A 19 6.65 -13.74 1.51
N ASP A 20 5.96 -13.98 0.40
CA ASP A 20 6.61 -14.28 -0.87
C ASP A 20 7.51 -13.09 -1.24
N GLN A 21 8.82 -13.29 -1.19
CA GLN A 21 9.80 -12.24 -1.45
C GLN A 21 9.63 -11.65 -2.86
N SER A 22 9.12 -12.44 -3.81
CA SER A 22 8.76 -11.97 -5.15
C SER A 22 7.64 -10.92 -5.13
N GLU A 23 6.65 -11.11 -4.25
CA GLU A 23 5.56 -10.14 -4.07
C GLU A 23 6.05 -8.85 -3.42
N VAL A 24 6.96 -8.95 -2.45
CA VAL A 24 7.58 -7.79 -1.80
C VAL A 24 8.40 -6.99 -2.81
N ASP A 25 9.25 -7.65 -3.61
CA ASP A 25 10.08 -7.00 -4.62
C ASP A 25 9.22 -6.31 -5.69
N ARG A 26 8.14 -6.96 -6.12
CA ARG A 26 7.15 -6.37 -7.04
C ARG A 26 6.48 -5.16 -6.41
N ALA A 27 6.05 -5.26 -5.14
CA ALA A 27 5.42 -4.15 -4.42
C ALA A 27 6.39 -2.97 -4.23
N VAL A 28 7.68 -3.23 -3.95
CA VAL A 28 8.72 -2.20 -3.85
C VAL A 28 8.93 -1.49 -5.18
N HIS A 29 8.99 -2.23 -6.30
CA HIS A 29 9.11 -1.63 -7.62
C HIS A 29 7.89 -0.76 -7.97
N LEU A 30 6.68 -1.27 -7.74
CA LEU A 30 5.43 -0.53 -7.92
C LEU A 30 5.39 0.72 -7.02
N TRP A 31 5.85 0.58 -5.78
CA TRP A 31 5.89 1.67 -4.82
C TRP A 31 6.83 2.81 -5.22
N LYS A 32 7.96 2.51 -5.87
CA LYS A 32 8.82 3.56 -6.45
C LYS A 32 8.04 4.41 -7.46
N GLY A 33 7.28 3.77 -8.35
CA GLY A 33 6.42 4.47 -9.31
C GLY A 33 5.34 5.31 -8.64
N ILE A 34 4.68 4.76 -7.62
CA ILE A 34 3.67 5.46 -6.81
C ILE A 34 4.27 6.69 -6.11
N LYS A 35 5.41 6.51 -5.43
CA LYS A 35 6.13 7.55 -4.71
C LYS A 35 6.53 8.69 -5.64
N THR A 36 7.12 8.39 -6.81
CA THR A 36 7.48 9.39 -7.81
C THR A 36 6.26 10.15 -8.34
N ALA A 37 5.12 9.48 -8.54
CA ALA A 37 3.92 10.13 -9.03
C ALA A 37 3.26 11.04 -7.98
N LEU A 38 3.29 10.65 -6.71
CA LEU A 38 2.65 11.38 -5.60
C LEU A 38 3.53 12.49 -5.01
N TYR A 39 4.86 12.37 -5.07
CA TYR A 39 5.79 13.32 -4.45
C TYR A 39 5.52 14.81 -4.79
N PRO A 40 5.22 15.20 -6.04
CA PRO A 40 4.94 16.59 -6.39
C PRO A 40 3.70 17.15 -5.68
N ILE A 41 2.68 16.33 -5.44
CA ILE A 41 1.42 16.76 -4.81
C ILE A 41 1.53 16.80 -3.29
N LEU A 42 2.38 15.93 -2.73
CA LEU A 42 2.67 15.95 -1.30
C LEU A 42 3.57 17.12 -0.90
N SER A 43 4.26 17.74 -1.85
CA SER A 43 5.26 18.77 -1.62
C SER A 43 4.80 20.19 -1.99
N GLU A 44 3.64 20.35 -2.64
CA GLU A 44 3.18 21.65 -3.17
C GLU A 44 1.84 22.14 -2.58
N PRO A 45 1.63 23.47 -2.51
CA PRO A 45 0.48 24.09 -1.85
C PRO A 45 -0.85 23.99 -2.62
N GLU A 46 -0.86 23.67 -3.93
CA GLU A 46 -2.10 23.50 -4.72
C GLU A 46 -2.22 22.07 -5.31
N PRO A 47 -2.62 21.08 -4.48
CA PRO A 47 -2.63 19.68 -4.89
C PRO A 47 -3.65 19.35 -5.99
N VAL A 48 -4.71 20.14 -6.18
CA VAL A 48 -5.87 19.77 -7.02
C VAL A 48 -5.53 19.68 -8.52
N LYS A 49 -4.80 20.66 -9.10
CA LYS A 49 -4.44 20.63 -10.53
C LYS A 49 -3.37 19.57 -10.84
N LEU A 50 -2.39 19.41 -9.94
CA LEU A 50 -1.37 18.38 -10.06
C LEU A 50 -1.96 16.98 -9.88
N TRP A 51 -3.02 16.86 -9.07
CA TRP A 51 -3.69 15.59 -8.80
C TRP A 51 -4.26 14.93 -10.06
N GLU A 52 -4.89 15.67 -10.97
CA GLU A 52 -5.50 15.03 -12.15
C GLU A 52 -4.47 14.29 -13.02
N THR A 53 -3.29 14.91 -13.18
CA THR A 53 -2.18 14.32 -13.93
C THR A 53 -1.58 13.12 -13.18
N THR A 54 -1.39 13.22 -11.87
CA THR A 54 -0.89 12.11 -11.06
C THR A 54 -1.89 10.96 -10.95
N ARG A 55 -3.20 11.25 -10.84
CA ARG A 55 -4.26 10.25 -10.83
C ARG A 55 -4.21 9.42 -12.10
N SER A 56 -3.96 10.03 -13.25
CA SER A 56 -3.80 9.30 -14.52
C SER A 56 -2.61 8.32 -14.48
N LYS A 57 -1.48 8.74 -13.91
CA LYS A 57 -0.28 7.88 -13.73
C LYS A 57 -0.55 6.73 -12.76
N ILE A 58 -1.14 7.03 -11.59
CA ILE A 58 -1.50 6.03 -10.57
C ILE A 58 -2.56 5.05 -11.12
N TRP A 59 -3.54 5.55 -11.88
CA TRP A 59 -4.53 4.72 -12.56
C TRP A 59 -3.92 3.78 -13.59
N SER A 60 -2.91 4.23 -14.33
CA SER A 60 -2.20 3.41 -15.31
C SER A 60 -1.45 2.25 -14.63
N LEU A 61 -0.81 2.51 -13.48
CA LEU A 61 -0.18 1.47 -12.65
C LEU A 61 -1.21 0.47 -12.12
N TYR A 62 -2.36 0.97 -11.66
CA TYR A 62 -3.46 0.14 -11.18
C TYR A 62 -4.03 -0.77 -12.29
N LYS A 63 -4.19 -0.21 -13.50
CA LYS A 63 -4.62 -0.97 -14.68
C LYS A 63 -3.63 -2.07 -15.06
N ALA A 64 -2.32 -1.78 -14.99
CA ALA A 64 -1.29 -2.78 -15.26
C ALA A 64 -1.32 -3.95 -14.25
N CYS A 65 -1.85 -3.73 -13.04
CA CYS A 65 -2.03 -4.76 -12.02
C CYS A 65 -3.37 -5.52 -12.14
N GLY A 66 -4.20 -5.24 -13.15
CA GLY A 66 -5.42 -5.99 -13.42
C GLY A 66 -6.64 -5.65 -12.55
N PHE A 67 -6.68 -4.45 -11.95
CA PHE A 67 -7.84 -3.96 -11.17
C PHE A 67 -8.38 -4.91 -10.07
N PRO A 68 -7.58 -5.32 -9.08
CA PRO A 68 -7.99 -6.24 -8.02
C PRO A 68 -9.22 -5.80 -7.20
N TYR A 69 -9.52 -4.50 -7.14
CA TYR A 69 -10.65 -3.94 -6.38
C TYR A 69 -11.68 -3.25 -7.31
N GLY A 70 -11.66 -3.58 -8.61
CA GLY A 70 -12.55 -3.00 -9.62
C GLY A 70 -12.10 -1.64 -10.16
N ALA A 71 -12.64 -1.26 -11.33
CA ALA A 71 -12.30 -0.02 -12.04
C ALA A 71 -13.07 1.20 -11.49
N THR A 72 -13.00 1.42 -10.17
CA THR A 72 -13.66 2.54 -9.47
C THR A 72 -12.64 3.42 -8.75
N LYS A 73 -13.03 4.65 -8.38
CA LYS A 73 -12.20 5.53 -7.54
C LYS A 73 -11.86 4.86 -6.20
N GLU A 74 -12.85 4.22 -5.59
CA GLU A 74 -12.69 3.49 -4.33
C GLU A 74 -11.73 2.31 -4.46
N GLY A 75 -11.85 1.52 -5.55
CA GLY A 75 -10.96 0.40 -5.82
C GLY A 75 -9.50 0.83 -6.01
N LEU A 76 -9.27 1.98 -6.64
CA LEU A 76 -7.93 2.58 -6.74
C LEU A 76 -7.36 2.92 -5.36
N TRP A 77 -8.15 3.52 -4.48
CA TRP A 77 -7.70 3.89 -3.13
C TRP A 77 -7.42 2.65 -2.28
N GLN A 78 -8.31 1.66 -2.28
CA GLN A 78 -8.08 0.39 -1.59
C GLN A 78 -6.80 -0.29 -2.06
N TRP A 79 -6.57 -0.33 -3.37
CA TRP A 79 -5.33 -0.85 -3.93
C TRP A 79 -4.10 -0.07 -3.44
N LEU A 80 -4.15 1.26 -3.48
CA LEU A 80 -3.03 2.13 -3.08
C LEU A 80 -2.68 1.96 -1.60
N PHE A 81 -3.69 1.93 -0.72
CA PHE A 81 -3.49 1.66 0.70
C PHE A 81 -2.92 0.26 0.93
N LYS A 82 -3.37 -0.75 0.17
CA LYS A 82 -2.81 -2.10 0.28
C LYS A 82 -1.34 -2.17 -0.12
N GLN A 83 -0.94 -1.48 -1.19
CA GLN A 83 0.48 -1.39 -1.56
C GLN A 83 1.29 -0.69 -0.45
N ASN A 84 0.75 0.37 0.16
CA ASN A 84 1.39 1.07 1.27
C ASN A 84 1.54 0.18 2.52
N GLU A 85 0.57 -0.71 2.81
CA GLU A 85 0.67 -1.71 3.87
C GLU A 85 1.75 -2.75 3.59
N ILE A 86 1.77 -3.34 2.40
CA ILE A 86 2.74 -4.40 2.03
C ILE A 86 4.17 -3.88 2.17
N ILE A 87 4.42 -2.67 1.67
CA ILE A 87 5.75 -2.07 1.73
C ILE A 87 6.08 -1.42 3.09
N SER A 88 5.15 -1.45 4.06
CA SER A 88 5.43 -0.91 5.40
C SER A 88 6.48 -1.71 6.15
N ALA A 89 6.56 -3.02 5.91
CA ALA A 89 7.52 -3.91 6.55
C ALA A 89 8.98 -3.62 6.16
N VAL A 90 9.21 -2.88 5.07
CA VAL A 90 10.55 -2.57 4.53
C VAL A 90 10.93 -1.08 4.67
N ARG A 91 10.07 -0.26 5.28
CA ARG A 91 10.32 1.17 5.55
C ARG A 91 10.53 1.42 7.03
N SER A 92 11.13 2.57 7.36
CA SER A 92 11.18 3.03 8.75
C SER A 92 9.79 3.42 9.27
N ASP A 93 9.58 3.31 10.59
CA ASP A 93 8.33 3.74 11.24
C ASP A 93 7.98 5.20 10.96
N GLN A 94 9.00 6.06 10.85
CA GLN A 94 8.81 7.46 10.50
C GLN A 94 8.26 7.60 9.08
N GLU A 95 8.84 6.90 8.10
CA GLU A 95 8.37 6.95 6.71
C GLU A 95 6.96 6.35 6.61
N ASN A 96 6.67 5.25 7.31
CA ASN A 96 5.34 4.65 7.37
C ASN A 96 4.27 5.64 7.86
N ARG A 97 4.55 6.34 8.97
CA ARG A 97 3.63 7.36 9.51
C ARG A 97 3.41 8.51 8.53
N GLN A 98 4.47 9.03 7.92
CA GLN A 98 4.38 10.13 6.95
C GLN A 98 3.51 9.76 5.75
N TRP A 99 3.73 8.59 5.14
CA TRP A 99 2.97 8.16 3.98
C TRP A 99 1.52 7.82 4.31
N TYR A 100 1.27 7.21 5.46
CA TYR A 100 -0.10 6.93 5.90
C TYR A 100 -0.91 8.23 6.07
N VAL A 101 -0.35 9.22 6.77
CA VAL A 101 -0.99 10.53 6.96
C VAL A 101 -1.18 11.25 5.63
N ALA A 102 -0.14 11.28 4.79
CA ALA A 102 -0.18 11.93 3.48
C ALA A 102 -1.26 11.35 2.56
N LEU A 103 -1.35 10.02 2.46
CA LEU A 103 -2.36 9.33 1.65
C LEU A 103 -3.77 9.55 2.18
N THR A 104 -3.95 9.50 3.50
CA THR A 104 -5.25 9.73 4.15
C THR A 104 -5.75 11.15 3.89
N HIS A 105 -4.87 12.14 4.10
CA HIS A 105 -5.19 13.54 3.86
C HIS A 105 -5.53 13.81 2.40
N LEU A 106 -4.73 13.27 1.48
CA LEU A 106 -4.97 13.40 0.04
C LEU A 106 -6.32 12.78 -0.36
N HIS A 107 -6.63 11.58 0.14
CA HIS A 107 -7.94 10.95 -0.11
C HIS A 107 -9.10 11.84 0.36
N GLN A 108 -9.01 12.38 1.59
CA GLN A 108 -10.04 13.27 2.14
C GLN A 108 -10.22 14.58 1.36
N GLN A 109 -9.12 15.24 1.00
CA GLN A 109 -9.16 16.49 0.20
C GLN A 109 -9.86 16.28 -1.14
N LEU A 110 -9.62 15.14 -1.78
CA LEU A 110 -10.15 14.87 -3.11
C LEU A 110 -11.60 14.39 -3.08
N SER A 111 -11.99 13.67 -2.03
CA SER A 111 -13.38 13.29 -1.82
C SER A 111 -14.24 14.52 -1.54
N THR A 112 -13.74 15.47 -0.74
CA THR A 112 -14.46 16.72 -0.42
C THR A 112 -14.48 17.74 -1.55
N CYS A 113 -13.42 17.82 -2.38
CA CYS A 113 -13.43 18.66 -3.58
C CYS A 113 -14.46 18.21 -4.63
N SER A 114 -14.76 16.91 -4.70
CA SER A 114 -15.70 16.36 -5.69
C SER A 114 -17.17 16.66 -5.39
N GLU A 115 -17.50 17.14 -4.18
CA GLU A 115 -18.86 17.52 -3.75
C GLU A 115 -19.16 19.03 -3.94
N LYS A 116 -18.15 19.83 -4.30
CA LYS A 116 -18.27 21.30 -4.46
C LYS A 116 -18.21 21.79 -5.91
N SER A 117 -18.21 20.89 -6.89
CA SER A 117 -18.26 21.24 -8.34
C SER A 117 -19.59 20.82 -8.95
#